data_AF-A0A0C2WYH6-F1
#
_entry.id   AF-A0A0C2WYH6-F1
#
_cell.length_a   1.000
_cell.length_b   1.000
_cell.length_c   1.000
_cell.angle_alpha   90.00
_cell.angle_beta   90.00
_cell.angle_gamma   90.00
#
_symmetry.space_group_name_H-M   'P 1'
#
loop_
_entity.id
_entity.type
_entity.pdbx_description
1 polymer ?
#
loop_
_entity_poly.entity_id
_entity_poly.type
_entity_poly.pdbx_seq_one_letter_code
_entity_poly.pdbx_strand_id
1 'polypeptide(L)'
;MPIHDSRELCKLYILIDNSHSWIFQIPIPHFASGFELMVRVVSRTSEELRLLNHMNHPSHRPDPWNPAPYLLCTLDRDEADIYACFEELTPYDQPPFRTVAHYLDFFRQLLEVAFIGSHVHPSEPYLNT
;
A
#
# COMPACT_ATOMS: atom_id res chain seq x y z
N MET A 1 -16.93 28.64 17.71
CA MET A 1 -17.76 27.61 17.07
C MET A 1 -16.89 26.38 16.86
N PRO A 2 -17.15 25.23 17.49
CA PRO A 2 -16.39 24.04 17.21
C PRO A 2 -16.82 23.49 15.85
N ILE A 3 -15.85 23.28 14.97
CA ILE A 3 -16.03 22.54 13.72
C ILE A 3 -16.33 21.10 14.13
N HIS A 4 -17.53 20.62 13.80
CA HIS A 4 -17.88 19.21 13.90
C HIS A 4 -16.95 18.43 12.95
N ASP A 5 -15.86 17.87 13.49
CA ASP A 5 -14.99 16.92 12.79
C ASP A 5 -15.71 15.56 12.75
N SER A 6 -16.74 15.49 11.91
CA SER A 6 -17.49 14.27 11.62
C SER A 6 -16.64 13.37 10.72
N ARG A 7 -15.53 12.84 11.25
CA ARG A 7 -14.83 11.73 10.59
C ARG A 7 -15.76 10.53 10.64
N GLU A 8 -16.49 10.29 9.56
CA GLU A 8 -17.29 9.09 9.41
C GLU A 8 -16.35 7.89 9.49
N LEU A 9 -16.37 7.19 10.63
CA LEU A 9 -15.58 5.98 10.83
C LEU A 9 -16.24 4.85 10.06
N CYS A 10 -15.70 4.49 8.89
CA CYS A 10 -16.08 3.27 8.20
C CYS A 10 -15.67 2.05 9.04
N LYS A 11 -16.63 1.17 9.34
CA LYS A 11 -16.34 -0.12 9.99
C LYS A 11 -16.01 -1.13 8.90
N LEU A 12 -14.79 -1.65 8.88
CA LEU A 12 -14.43 -2.75 8.00
C LEU A 12 -14.65 -4.07 8.71
N TYR A 13 -15.43 -4.95 8.08
CA TYR A 13 -15.66 -6.31 8.54
C TYR A 13 -14.80 -7.25 7.70
N ILE A 14 -13.73 -7.77 8.28
CA ILE A 14 -12.91 -8.79 7.62
C ILE A 14 -13.36 -10.14 8.17
N LEU A 15 -14.09 -10.90 7.35
CA LEU A 15 -14.47 -12.29 7.63
C LEU A 15 -13.33 -13.18 7.15
N ILE A 16 -12.61 -13.80 8.09
CA ILE A 16 -11.51 -14.71 7.76
C ILE A 16 -11.89 -16.08 8.30
N ASP A 17 -12.38 -16.90 7.37
CA ASP A 17 -12.95 -18.22 7.61
C ASP A 17 -14.28 -18.19 8.40
N ASN A 18 -15.15 -19.18 8.18
CA ASN A 18 -16.56 -19.23 8.66
C ASN A 18 -16.76 -19.20 10.19
N SER A 19 -15.72 -18.91 10.97
CA SER A 19 -15.69 -19.06 12.43
C SER A 19 -15.21 -17.80 13.16
N HIS A 20 -14.45 -16.90 12.53
CA HIS A 20 -13.82 -15.76 13.22
C HIS A 20 -14.05 -14.45 12.46
N SER A 21 -14.89 -13.57 13.02
CA SER A 21 -15.08 -12.21 12.53
C SER A 21 -14.35 -11.24 13.45
N TRP A 22 -13.41 -10.49 12.90
CA TRP A 22 -12.76 -9.40 13.61
C TRP A 22 -13.35 -8.07 13.16
N ILE A 23 -13.76 -7.23 14.12
CA ILE A 23 -14.34 -5.91 13.84
C ILE A 23 -13.23 -4.90 14.02
N PHE A 24 -12.82 -4.26 12.93
CA PHE A 24 -11.86 -3.17 12.98
C PHE A 24 -12.55 -1.86 12.57
N GLN A 25 -12.46 -0.86 13.45
CA GLN A 25 -12.85 0.50 13.09
C GLN A 25 -11.62 1.16 12.48
N ILE A 26 -11.63 1.31 11.16
CA ILE A 26 -10.56 2.04 10.48
C ILE A 26 -11.06 3.46 10.29
N PRO A 27 -10.36 4.48 10.81
CA PRO A 27 -10.67 5.86 10.49
C PRO A 27 -10.23 6.12 9.05
N ILE A 28 -11.07 5.74 8.06
CA ILE A 28 -10.77 6.01 6.66
C ILE A 28 -11.51 7.28 6.24
N PRO A 29 -10.81 8.40 6.01
CA PRO A 29 -11.48 9.70 5.95
C PRO A 29 -12.38 9.92 4.73
N HIS A 30 -12.40 9.05 3.70
CA HIS A 30 -13.05 9.39 2.42
C HIS A 30 -13.73 8.26 1.62
N PHE A 31 -13.92 7.04 2.14
CA PHE A 31 -14.61 6.03 1.32
C PHE A 31 -16.13 6.14 1.43
N ALA A 32 -16.75 6.61 0.34
CA ALA A 32 -18.17 6.39 0.11
C ALA A 32 -18.48 4.89 0.07
N SER A 33 -19.68 4.48 0.46
CA SER A 33 -20.18 3.11 0.30
C SER A 33 -19.90 2.57 -1.12
N GLY A 34 -19.18 1.44 -1.24
CA GLY A 34 -19.05 0.70 -2.51
C GLY A 34 -17.63 0.43 -3.04
N PHE A 35 -16.55 0.69 -2.29
CA PHE A 35 -15.19 0.34 -2.72
C PHE A 35 -14.77 -1.05 -2.24
N GLU A 36 -14.12 -1.82 -3.11
CA GLU A 36 -13.46 -3.06 -2.75
C GLU A 36 -12.07 -2.77 -2.15
N LEU A 37 -11.65 -3.62 -1.22
CA LEU A 37 -10.41 -3.50 -0.50
C LEU A 37 -9.57 -4.75 -0.71
N MET A 38 -8.29 -4.54 -0.96
CA MET A 38 -7.34 -5.63 -0.95
C MET A 38 -6.74 -5.76 0.45
N VAL A 39 -6.85 -6.95 1.04
CA VAL A 39 -6.24 -7.25 2.34
C VAL A 39 -5.17 -8.31 2.14
N ARG A 40 -3.96 -8.03 2.62
CA ARG A 40 -2.84 -8.97 2.57
C ARG A 40 -2.26 -9.18 3.96
N VAL A 41 -1.97 -10.45 4.28
CA VAL A 41 -1.18 -10.78 5.47
C VAL A 41 0.29 -10.54 5.17
N VAL A 42 0.95 -9.77 6.03
CA VAL A 42 2.37 -9.45 5.92
C VAL A 42 3.02 -9.65 7.28
N SER A 43 4.22 -10.24 7.32
CA SER A 43 4.95 -10.41 8.57
C SER A 43 5.40 -9.04 9.12
N ARG A 44 5.25 -8.85 10.42
CA ARG A 44 5.58 -7.60 11.14
C ARG A 44 7.07 -7.23 11.04
N THR A 45 7.93 -8.23 10.93
CA THR A 45 9.38 -8.04 10.82
C THR A 45 9.87 -8.08 9.38
N SER A 46 8.97 -8.21 8.41
CA SER A 46 9.36 -8.27 7.01
C SER A 46 9.91 -6.93 6.52
N GLU A 47 10.92 -7.05 5.67
CA GLU A 47 11.48 -5.94 4.92
C GLU A 47 10.43 -5.29 4.00
N GLU A 48 9.50 -6.09 3.48
CA GLU A 48 8.36 -5.62 2.69
C GLU A 48 7.52 -4.61 3.47
N LEU A 49 7.11 -4.91 4.70
CA LEU A 49 6.34 -3.99 5.53
C LEU A 49 7.11 -2.69 5.81
N ARG A 50 8.43 -2.79 6.04
CA ARG A 50 9.29 -1.63 6.25
C ARG A 50 9.30 -0.71 5.02
N LEU A 51 9.45 -1.28 3.83
CA LEU A 51 9.44 -0.55 2.57
C LEU A 51 8.07 0.06 2.27
N LEU A 52 6.99 -0.69 2.47
CA LEU A 52 5.62 -0.19 2.30
C LEU A 52 5.34 1.01 3.20
N ASN A 53 5.72 0.95 4.48
CA ASN A 53 5.55 2.08 5.40
C ASN A 53 6.42 3.28 5.00
N HIS A 54 7.66 3.04 4.58
CA HIS A 54 8.55 4.10 4.12
C HIS A 54 7.97 4.83 2.89
N MET A 55 7.56 4.08 1.86
CA MET A 55 6.97 4.64 0.65
C MET A 55 5.57 5.23 0.89
N ASN A 56 4.87 4.80 1.94
CA ASN A 56 3.59 5.38 2.33
C ASN A 56 3.72 6.71 3.09
N HIS A 57 4.94 7.12 3.47
CA HIS A 57 5.12 8.34 4.24
C HIS A 57 4.63 9.58 3.45
N PRO A 58 3.97 10.55 4.10
CA PRO A 58 3.41 11.72 3.41
C PRO A 58 4.40 12.54 2.58
N SER A 59 5.71 12.45 2.86
CA SER A 59 6.75 13.10 2.06
C SER A 59 7.00 12.43 0.71
N HIS A 60 6.71 11.13 0.58
CA HIS A 60 6.95 10.34 -0.62
C HIS A 60 5.67 10.13 -1.45
N ARG A 61 4.48 10.35 -0.87
CA ARG A 61 3.19 10.18 -1.57
C ARG A 61 2.91 11.19 -2.69
N PRO A 62 3.34 12.46 -2.63
CA PRO A 62 3.18 13.39 -3.74
C PRO A 62 4.07 13.07 -4.95
N ASP A 63 5.04 12.18 -4.80
CA ASP A 63 5.94 11.80 -5.88
C ASP A 63 5.17 10.97 -6.93
N PRO A 64 4.99 11.47 -8.18
CA PRO A 64 4.31 10.73 -9.24
C PRO A 64 5.05 9.44 -9.64
N TRP A 65 6.28 9.27 -9.16
CA TRP A 65 7.13 8.11 -9.41
C TRP A 65 7.12 7.08 -8.29
N ASN A 66 6.39 7.31 -7.20
CA ASN A 66 6.26 6.34 -6.13
C ASN A 66 5.41 5.14 -6.61
N PRO A 67 6.00 3.95 -6.82
CA PRO A 67 5.28 2.83 -7.38
C PRO A 67 4.45 2.08 -6.32
N ALA A 68 4.58 2.46 -5.04
CA ALA A 68 3.98 1.72 -3.95
C ALA A 68 2.45 1.90 -3.94
N PRO A 69 1.68 0.81 -3.84
CA PRO A 69 0.24 0.91 -3.67
C PRO A 69 -0.09 1.69 -2.39
N TYR A 70 -1.25 2.33 -2.34
CA TYR A 70 -1.65 3.12 -1.18
C TYR A 70 -1.94 2.20 0.00
N LEU A 71 -1.11 2.24 1.03
CA LEU A 71 -1.33 1.51 2.27
C LEU A 71 -2.31 2.33 3.12
N LEU A 72 -3.56 1.91 3.14
CA LEU A 72 -4.65 2.60 3.82
C LEU A 72 -4.49 2.49 5.34
N CYS A 73 -4.22 1.27 5.80
CA CYS A 73 -3.94 1.00 7.20
C CYS A 73 -3.26 -0.35 7.40
N THR A 74 -2.73 -0.54 8.60
CA THR A 74 -2.25 -1.82 9.11
C THR A 74 -3.03 -2.20 10.36
N LEU A 75 -3.42 -3.46 10.48
CA LEU A 75 -4.14 -3.99 11.63
C LEU A 75 -3.37 -5.18 12.21
N ASP A 76 -3.28 -5.25 13.53
CA ASP A 76 -2.65 -6.40 14.18
C ASP A 76 -3.50 -7.66 13.96
N ARG A 77 -2.85 -8.72 13.48
CA ARG A 77 -3.45 -10.06 13.36
C ARG A 77 -3.07 -10.90 14.56
N ASP A 78 -1.76 -11.02 14.78
CA ASP A 78 -1.14 -11.74 15.89
C ASP A 78 0.23 -11.11 16.22
N GLU A 79 1.05 -11.83 16.98
CA GLU A 79 2.39 -11.38 17.38
C GLU A 79 3.35 -11.24 16.18
N ALA A 80 3.23 -12.12 15.18
CA ALA A 80 4.16 -12.23 14.07
C ALA A 80 3.68 -11.54 12.78
N ASP A 81 2.36 -11.43 12.60
CA ASP A 81 1.71 -10.98 11.38
C ASP A 81 0.80 -9.77 11.60
N ILE A 82 0.61 -9.02 10.52
CA ILE A 82 -0.36 -7.94 10.42
C ILE A 82 -1.20 -8.10 9.14
N TYR A 83 -2.38 -7.49 9.14
CA TYR A 83 -3.13 -7.21 7.92
C TYR A 83 -2.71 -5.85 7.37
N ALA A 84 -2.20 -5.82 6.15
CA ALA A 84 -2.01 -4.61 5.37
C ALA A 84 -3.21 -4.43 4.43
N CYS A 85 -3.89 -3.28 4.54
CA CYS A 85 -5.06 -2.95 3.75
C CYS A 85 -4.70 -1.91 2.69
N PHE A 86 -5.07 -2.19 1.44
CA PHE A 86 -4.82 -1.35 0.29
C PHE A 86 -6.12 -1.04 -0.45
N GLU A 87 -6.09 0.00 -1.27
CA GLU A 87 -7.07 0.15 -2.35
C GLU A 87 -6.99 -1.07 -3.27
N GLU A 88 -8.13 -1.47 -3.84
CA GLU A 88 -8.17 -2.51 -4.85
C GLU A 88 -7.26 -2.10 -6.03
N LEU A 89 -6.33 -2.98 -6.38
CA LEU A 89 -5.49 -2.80 -7.56
C LEU A 89 -6.14 -3.49 -8.75
N THR A 90 -6.08 -2.86 -9.91
CA THR A 90 -6.54 -3.48 -11.15
C THR A 90 -5.63 -4.66 -11.52
N PRO A 91 -6.19 -5.79 -12.03
CA PRO A 91 -5.40 -6.89 -12.56
C PRO A 91 -4.39 -6.41 -13.63
N TYR A 92 -3.18 -6.95 -13.56
CA TYR A 92 -2.06 -6.54 -14.42
C TYR A 92 -2.34 -6.74 -15.93
N ASP A 93 -3.09 -7.78 -16.28
CA ASP A 93 -3.48 -8.12 -17.66
C ASP A 93 -4.64 -7.26 -18.19
N GLN A 94 -5.30 -6.50 -17.32
CA GLN A 94 -6.45 -5.65 -17.66
C GLN A 94 -6.25 -4.21 -17.19
N PRO A 95 -5.14 -3.56 -17.55
CA PRO A 95 -4.89 -2.22 -17.06
C PRO A 95 -5.94 -1.25 -17.63
N PRO A 96 -6.41 -0.26 -16.84
CA PRO A 96 -7.48 0.65 -17.24
C PRO A 96 -6.97 1.77 -18.15
N PHE A 97 -6.13 1.44 -19.13
CA PHE A 97 -5.48 2.39 -20.02
C PHE A 97 -6.46 2.85 -21.11
N ARG A 98 -7.02 4.04 -20.92
CA ARG A 98 -7.98 4.66 -21.86
C ARG A 98 -7.30 5.51 -22.94
N THR A 99 -6.05 5.91 -22.71
CA THR A 99 -5.32 6.84 -23.59
C THR A 99 -3.89 6.37 -23.81
N VAL A 100 -3.28 6.79 -24.93
CA VAL A 100 -1.85 6.54 -25.22
C VAL A 100 -0.95 7.08 -24.11
N ALA A 101 -1.34 8.19 -23.48
CA ALA A 101 -0.61 8.75 -22.34
C ALA A 101 -0.49 7.75 -21.18
N HIS A 102 -1.57 7.03 -20.84
CA HIS A 102 -1.55 6.03 -19.76
C HIS A 102 -0.56 4.90 -20.06
N TYR A 103 -0.46 4.45 -21.31
CA TYR A 103 0.53 3.45 -21.70
C TYR A 103 1.96 3.99 -21.59
N LEU A 104 2.20 5.22 -22.05
CA LEU A 104 3.53 5.84 -21.95
C LEU A 104 3.96 6.01 -20.48
N ASP A 105 3.05 6.43 -19.60
CA ASP A 105 3.32 6.54 -18.17
C ASP A 105 3.63 5.18 -17.54
N PHE A 106 2.85 4.15 -17.87
CA PHE A 106 3.11 2.79 -17.39
C PHE A 106 4.49 2.27 -17.82
N PHE A 107 4.85 2.41 -19.10
CA PHE A 107 6.18 1.96 -19.57
C PHE A 107 7.31 2.76 -18.94
N ARG A 108 7.11 4.06 -18.74
CA ARG A 108 8.09 4.93 -18.08
C ARG A 108 8.34 4.47 -16.65
N GLN A 109 7.28 4.22 -15.88
CA GLN A 109 7.38 3.66 -14.52
C GLN A 109 8.06 2.29 -14.51
N LEU A 110 7.70 1.39 -15.43
CA LEU A 110 8.29 0.06 -15.52
C LEU A 110 9.80 0.13 -15.80
N LEU A 111 10.22 1.00 -16.72
CA LEU A 111 11.62 1.18 -17.09
C LEU A 111 12.44 1.81 -15.96
N GLU A 112 11.88 2.72 -15.18
CA GLU A 112 12.56 3.31 -14.03
C GLU A 112 12.80 2.29 -12.92
N VAL A 113 11.83 1.42 -12.63
CA VAL A 113 12.02 0.31 -11.68
C VAL A 113 13.08 -0.67 -12.18
N ALA A 114 13.07 -0.99 -13.48
CA ALA A 114 14.11 -1.83 -14.09
C ALA A 114 15.50 -1.17 -14.02
N PHE A 115 15.56 0.16 -14.16
CA PHE A 115 16.81 0.92 -14.08
C PHE A 115 17.38 0.93 -12.66
N ILE A 116 16.55 1.06 -11.62
CA ILE A 116 16.97 0.99 -10.22
C ILE A 116 17.67 -0.35 -9.92
N GLY A 117 17.15 -1.48 -10.41
CA GLY A 117 17.76 -2.80 -10.23
C GLY A 117 19.17 -2.95 -10.84
N SER A 118 19.50 -2.14 -11.85
CA SER A 118 20.80 -2.19 -12.55
C SER A 118 21.89 -1.30 -11.94
N HIS A 119 21.52 -0.34 -11.08
CA HIS A 119 22.44 0.65 -10.50
C HIS A 119 22.53 0.59 -8.97
N VAL A 120 21.90 -0.40 -8.31
CA VAL A 120 22.29 -0.81 -6.96
C VAL A 120 23.67 -1.47 -7.07
N HIS A 121 24.71 -0.65 -7.06
CA HIS A 121 26.07 -1.12 -6.83
C HIS A 121 26.06 -1.81 -5.46
N PRO A 122 26.53 -3.07 -5.33
CA PRO A 122 26.81 -3.61 -4.01
C PRO A 122 27.83 -2.67 -3.39
N SER A 123 27.42 -1.94 -2.35
CA SER A 123 28.34 -1.18 -1.52
C SER A 123 29.43 -2.15 -1.07
N GLU A 124 30.68 -1.84 -1.43
CA GLU A 124 31.85 -2.60 -1.05
C GLU A 124 31.82 -2.92 0.45
N PRO A 125 32.18 -4.14 0.88
CA PRO A 125 32.34 -4.40 2.29
C PRO A 125 33.49 -3.52 2.79
N TYR A 126 33.17 -2.60 3.70
CA TYR A 126 34.17 -1.91 4.51
C TYR A 126 34.98 -2.97 5.27
N LEU A 127 36.12 -3.34 4.71
CA LEU A 127 37.21 -4.01 5.42
C LEU A 127 37.81 -2.97 6.38
N ASN A 128 37.29 -2.91 7.60
CA ASN A 128 38.00 -2.27 8.70
C ASN A 128 39.23 -3.11 9.02
N THR A 129 40.37 -2.43 8.95
CA THR A 129 41.71 -2.87 9.38
C THR A 129 41.82 -2.88 10.90
#